data_AF-A0A7J5BDV8-F1
#
_entry.id   AF-A0A7J5BDV8-F1
#
_cell.length_a   1.000
_cell.length_b   1.000
_cell.length_c   1.000
_cell.angle_alpha   90.00
_cell.angle_beta   90.00
_cell.angle_gamma   90.00
#
_symmetry.space_group_name_H-M   'P 1'
#
loop_
_entity.id
_entity.type
_entity.pdbx_description
1 polymer ?
#
loop_
_entity_poly.entity_id
_entity_poly.type
_entity_poly.pdbx_seq_one_letter_code
_entity_poly.pdbx_strand_id
1 'polypeptide(L)'
;MGDNNLLSIPPTFLDEVPGLADALADEPLNRVAASFPAASLPWALLAQQARTHGNYVNAYAYARTGYHRGLDALRRHGWKGQGPIPWSHEPNRGFLLSLFELGKAAELIGEADEVDRVHTFLTDSDPSVIDAILADEAAHAPGTETIVIRGIN
;
A
#
# COMPACT_ATOMS: atom_id res chain seq x y z
N MET A 1 31.45 -6.03 22.60
CA MET A 1 30.39 -5.85 21.58
C MET A 1 29.69 -4.56 21.97
N GLY A 2 30.08 -3.45 21.34
CA GLY A 2 29.66 -2.12 21.76
C GLY A 2 28.22 -1.85 21.34
N ASP A 3 27.43 -1.37 22.29
CA ASP A 3 26.10 -0.83 22.13
C ASP A 3 26.06 0.22 21.02
N ASN A 4 25.26 0.01 19.98
CA ASN A 4 25.05 1.03 18.94
C ASN A 4 23.57 1.17 18.56
N ASN A 5 22.66 1.11 19.55
CA ASN A 5 21.23 1.27 19.29
C ASN A 5 20.54 2.32 20.18
N LEU A 6 21.30 3.27 20.74
CA LEU A 6 20.75 4.41 21.47
C LEU A 6 20.39 5.61 20.57
N LEU A 7 20.63 5.52 19.26
CA LEU A 7 20.46 6.62 18.30
C LEU A 7 19.52 6.29 17.12
N SER A 8 18.94 5.08 17.05
CA SER A 8 17.99 4.77 15.99
C SER A 8 16.61 5.36 16.30
N ILE A 9 15.96 5.91 15.27
CA ILE A 9 14.59 6.40 15.39
C ILE A 9 13.69 5.17 15.60
N PRO A 10 12.86 5.13 16.65
CA PRO A 10 12.04 3.96 16.93
C PRO A 10 11.01 3.71 15.82
N PRO A 11 10.63 2.45 15.57
CA PRO A 11 9.57 2.13 14.62
C PRO A 11 8.23 2.71 15.07
N THR A 12 7.38 3.09 14.11
CA THR A 12 5.99 3.47 14.37
C THR A 12 5.06 2.30 14.06
N PHE A 13 4.14 2.03 14.99
CA PHE A 13 3.11 1.00 14.87
C PHE A 13 1.74 1.65 14.95
N LEU A 14 0.90 1.42 13.95
CA LEU A 14 -0.49 1.87 13.94
C LEU A 14 -1.39 0.88 14.71
N ASP A 15 -2.47 1.40 15.27
CA ASP A 15 -3.52 0.57 15.85
C ASP A 15 -4.38 -0.11 14.78
N GLU A 16 -4.90 -1.29 15.10
CA GLU A 16 -5.95 -1.94 14.31
C GLU A 16 -7.21 -1.05 14.27
N VAL A 17 -7.95 -1.09 13.15
CA VAL A 17 -9.22 -0.38 12.99
C VAL A 17 -10.37 -1.35 13.25
N PRO A 18 -11.10 -1.24 14.37
CA PRO A 18 -12.17 -2.18 14.71
C PRO A 18 -13.24 -2.28 13.61
N GLY A 19 -13.59 -3.51 13.23
CA GLY A 19 -14.62 -3.81 12.24
C GLY A 19 -14.22 -3.57 10.78
N LEU A 20 -12.99 -3.11 10.52
CA LEU A 20 -12.52 -2.90 9.15
C LEU A 20 -12.36 -4.21 8.38
N ALA A 21 -11.79 -5.24 9.00
CA ALA A 21 -11.58 -6.54 8.37
C ALA A 21 -12.91 -7.19 7.94
N ASP A 22 -13.92 -7.18 8.82
CA ASP A 22 -15.25 -7.70 8.52
C ASP A 22 -15.88 -6.92 7.36
N ALA A 23 -15.81 -5.58 7.39
CA ALA A 23 -16.34 -4.75 6.31
C ALA A 23 -15.63 -5.00 4.96
N LEU A 24 -14.32 -5.24 4.95
CA LEU A 24 -13.57 -5.59 3.74
C LEU A 24 -13.97 -6.96 3.16
N ALA A 25 -14.42 -7.89 4.00
CA ALA A 25 -14.91 -9.19 3.55
C ALA A 25 -16.32 -9.12 2.96
N ASP A 26 -17.18 -8.24 3.50
CA ASP A 26 -18.62 -8.28 3.24
C ASP A 26 -19.13 -7.15 2.32
N GLU A 27 -18.42 -6.03 2.19
CA GLU A 27 -18.89 -4.83 1.51
C GLU A 27 -17.99 -4.42 0.33
N PRO A 28 -18.53 -3.75 -0.71
CA PRO A 28 -17.73 -3.26 -1.81
C PRO A 28 -16.77 -2.15 -1.34
N LEU A 29 -15.55 -2.14 -1.88
CA LEU A 29 -14.45 -1.27 -1.42
C LEU A 29 -14.81 0.22 -1.35
N ASN A 30 -15.64 0.72 -2.28
CA ASN A 30 -16.09 2.12 -2.27
C ASN A 30 -16.97 2.44 -1.06
N ARG A 31 -17.80 1.50 -0.60
CA ARG A 31 -18.59 1.63 0.62
C ARG A 31 -17.70 1.52 1.85
N VAL A 32 -16.74 0.59 1.86
CA VAL A 32 -15.79 0.45 2.97
C VAL A 32 -14.97 1.73 3.14
N ALA A 33 -14.42 2.29 2.06
CA ALA A 33 -13.69 3.56 2.12
C ALA A 33 -14.54 4.73 2.63
N ALA A 34 -15.84 4.75 2.30
CA ALA A 34 -16.77 5.76 2.81
C ALA A 34 -17.11 5.58 4.30
N SER A 35 -17.25 4.33 4.77
CA SER A 35 -17.53 4.00 6.19
C SER A 35 -16.31 4.11 7.09
N PHE A 36 -15.11 3.89 6.54
CA PHE A 36 -13.82 3.95 7.25
C PHE A 36 -12.87 4.98 6.60
N PRO A 37 -13.28 6.26 6.48
CA PRO A 37 -12.55 7.24 5.66
C PRO A 37 -11.16 7.61 6.19
N ALA A 38 -10.87 7.29 7.46
CA ALA A 38 -9.58 7.50 8.10
C ALA A 38 -8.62 6.31 7.95
N ALA A 39 -9.09 5.14 7.53
CA ALA A 39 -8.26 3.95 7.34
C ALA A 39 -7.62 3.98 5.94
N SER A 40 -6.31 3.73 5.83
CA SER A 40 -5.61 3.75 4.53
C SER A 40 -5.93 2.54 3.65
N LEU A 41 -6.15 1.36 4.26
CA LEU A 41 -6.26 0.10 3.52
C LEU A 41 -7.37 0.10 2.45
N PRO A 42 -8.61 0.54 2.70
CA PRO A 42 -9.65 0.60 1.67
C PRO A 42 -9.27 1.49 0.47
N TRP A 43 -8.55 2.59 0.72
CA TRP A 43 -8.07 3.48 -0.34
C TRP A 43 -6.97 2.84 -1.18
N ALA A 44 -6.05 2.10 -0.55
CA ALA A 44 -5.02 1.34 -1.25
C ALA A 44 -5.65 0.28 -2.17
N LEU A 45 -6.63 -0.47 -1.67
CA LEU A 45 -7.32 -1.50 -2.46
C LEU A 45 -8.15 -0.90 -3.60
N LEU A 46 -8.81 0.25 -3.37
CA LEU A 46 -9.45 1.01 -4.46
C LEU A 46 -8.45 1.47 -5.51
N ALA A 47 -7.25 1.89 -5.09
CA ALA A 47 -6.20 2.31 -6.00
C ALA A 47 -5.71 1.15 -6.87
N GLN A 48 -5.40 0.01 -6.27
CA GLN A 48 -5.03 -1.21 -6.98
C GLN A 48 -6.12 -1.66 -7.95
N GLN A 49 -7.38 -1.67 -7.51
CA GLN A 49 -8.52 -2.00 -8.38
C GLN A 49 -8.61 -1.01 -9.55
N ALA A 50 -8.57 0.30 -9.31
CA ALA A 50 -8.63 1.28 -10.38
C ALA A 50 -7.46 1.13 -11.36
N ARG A 51 -6.24 0.86 -10.86
CA ARG A 51 -5.04 0.63 -11.68
C ARG A 51 -5.19 -0.59 -12.58
N THR A 52 -5.62 -1.72 -12.03
CA THR A 52 -5.79 -2.97 -12.79
C THR A 52 -6.88 -2.87 -13.87
N HIS A 53 -7.85 -1.97 -13.69
CA HIS A 53 -8.89 -1.66 -14.68
C HIS A 53 -8.50 -0.55 -15.67
N GLY A 54 -7.25 -0.06 -15.67
CA GLY A 54 -6.79 0.97 -16.59
C GLY A 54 -7.19 2.40 -16.23
N ASN A 55 -7.78 2.62 -15.04
CA ASN A 55 -8.22 3.94 -14.59
C ASN A 55 -7.14 4.61 -13.72
N TYR A 56 -6.04 5.00 -14.35
CA TYR A 56 -4.81 5.43 -13.67
C TYR A 56 -4.98 6.74 -12.88
N VAL A 57 -5.79 7.68 -13.36
CA VAL A 57 -6.07 8.93 -12.63
C VAL A 57 -6.81 8.65 -11.34
N ASN A 58 -7.83 7.77 -11.36
CA ASN A 58 -8.53 7.39 -10.14
C ASN A 58 -7.62 6.59 -9.21
N ALA A 59 -6.79 5.69 -9.75
CA ALA A 59 -5.81 4.96 -8.97
C ALA A 59 -4.89 5.90 -8.17
N TYR A 60 -4.33 6.90 -8.86
CA TYR A 60 -3.50 7.93 -8.25
C TYR A 60 -4.26 8.72 -7.17
N ALA A 61 -5.49 9.15 -7.44
CA ALA A 61 -6.31 9.89 -6.49
C ALA A 61 -6.65 9.08 -5.22
N TYR A 62 -7.01 7.80 -5.38
CA TYR A 62 -7.28 6.90 -4.26
C TYR A 62 -6.01 6.61 -3.45
N ALA A 63 -4.90 6.30 -4.12
CA ALA A 63 -3.62 6.03 -3.47
C ALA A 63 -3.14 7.24 -2.66
N ARG A 64 -3.22 8.44 -3.25
CA ARG A 64 -2.85 9.69 -2.58
C ARG A 64 -3.74 9.96 -1.36
N THR A 65 -5.03 9.66 -1.45
CA THR A 65 -5.95 9.75 -0.30
C THR A 65 -5.51 8.81 0.81
N GLY A 66 -5.28 7.52 0.51
CA GLY A 66 -4.83 6.53 1.49
C GLY A 66 -3.48 6.88 2.13
N TYR A 67 -2.53 7.38 1.33
CA TYR A 67 -1.24 7.89 1.78
C TYR A 67 -1.41 9.03 2.79
N HIS A 68 -2.23 10.04 2.48
CA HIS A 68 -2.47 11.17 3.39
C HIS A 68 -3.16 10.74 4.69
N ARG A 69 -4.15 9.83 4.63
CA ARG A 69 -4.80 9.30 5.84
C ARG A 69 -3.81 8.54 6.73
N GLY A 70 -2.89 7.80 6.13
CA GLY A 70 -1.87 7.08 6.87
C GLY A 70 -0.82 8.01 7.46
N LEU A 71 -0.41 9.08 6.77
CA LEU A 71 0.44 10.12 7.35
C LEU A 71 -0.21 10.77 8.59
N ASP A 72 -1.51 11.04 8.53
CA ASP A 72 -2.24 11.58 9.70
C ASP A 72 -2.28 10.58 10.85
N ALA A 73 -2.46 9.29 10.56
CA ALA A 73 -2.41 8.23 11.57
C ALA A 73 -1.00 8.10 12.19
N LEU A 74 0.04 8.04 11.37
CA LEU A 74 1.44 7.95 11.80
C LEU A 74 1.83 9.13 12.69
N ARG A 75 1.44 10.36 12.33
CA ARG A 75 1.69 11.56 13.14
C ARG A 75 1.03 11.48 14.52
N ARG A 76 -0.19 10.93 14.61
CA ARG A 76 -0.85 10.67 15.90
C ARG A 76 -0.10 9.64 16.74
N HIS A 77 0.63 8.72 16.11
CA HIS A 77 1.49 7.71 16.76
C HIS A 77 2.94 8.18 16.93
N GLY A 78 3.20 9.49 16.82
CA GLY A 78 4.51 10.08 17.13
C GLY A 78 5.52 10.08 15.98
N TRP A 79 5.15 9.64 14.78
CA TRP A 79 6.01 9.74 13.60
C TRP A 79 6.22 11.20 13.18
N LYS A 80 7.48 11.62 13.00
CA LYS A 80 7.84 13.01 12.74
C LYS A 80 8.47 13.25 11.36
N GLY A 81 8.11 12.44 10.37
CA GLY A 81 8.67 12.55 9.02
C GLY A 81 9.78 11.55 8.69
N GLN A 82 10.21 10.74 9.67
CA GLN A 82 11.31 9.80 9.53
C GLN A 82 11.16 8.64 10.52
N GLY A 83 11.80 7.51 10.19
CA GLY A 83 11.85 6.32 11.03
C GLY A 83 11.06 5.14 10.44
N PRO A 84 11.34 3.92 10.92
CA PRO A 84 10.80 2.70 10.32
C PRO A 84 9.28 2.60 10.48
N ILE A 85 8.63 2.01 9.48
CA ILE A 85 7.21 1.66 9.48
C ILE A 85 7.16 0.20 9.04
N PRO A 86 7.27 -0.77 9.97
CA PRO A 86 7.50 -2.16 9.61
C PRO A 86 6.31 -2.77 8.85
N TRP A 87 6.57 -3.44 7.73
CA TRP A 87 5.58 -4.20 6.95
C TRP A 87 5.05 -5.43 7.71
N SER A 88 5.87 -5.98 8.61
CA SER A 88 5.52 -7.10 9.46
C SER A 88 4.36 -6.80 10.43
N HIS A 89 4.12 -5.52 10.74
CA HIS A 89 2.98 -5.09 11.55
C HIS A 89 1.77 -4.85 10.65
N GLU A 90 0.76 -5.69 10.77
CA GLU A 90 -0.40 -5.70 9.86
C GLU A 90 -1.09 -4.32 9.73
N PRO A 91 -1.39 -3.58 10.81
CA PRO A 91 -2.01 -2.25 10.70
C PRO A 91 -1.23 -1.21 9.89
N ASN A 92 0.09 -1.38 9.72
CA ASN A 92 0.90 -0.49 8.88
C ASN A 92 0.69 -0.74 7.38
N ARG A 93 0.25 -1.95 6.99
CA ARG A 93 0.20 -2.38 5.58
C ARG A 93 -0.72 -1.52 4.75
N GLY A 94 -1.82 -1.03 5.29
CA GLY A 94 -2.72 -0.12 4.57
C GLY A 94 -2.04 1.17 4.10
N PHE A 95 -1.16 1.75 4.93
CA PHE A 95 -0.37 2.93 4.56
C PHE A 95 0.69 2.59 3.52
N LEU A 96 1.44 1.50 3.74
CA LEU A 96 2.51 1.06 2.85
C LEU A 96 1.99 0.66 1.45
N LEU A 97 0.84 -0.04 1.40
CA LEU A 97 0.14 -0.36 0.15
C LEU A 97 -0.35 0.91 -0.55
N SER A 98 -0.88 1.91 0.18
CA SER A 98 -1.29 3.18 -0.44
C SER A 98 -0.10 3.88 -1.10
N LEU A 99 1.06 3.86 -0.44
CA LEU A 99 2.28 4.46 -0.94
C LEU A 99 2.83 3.68 -2.14
N PHE A 100 2.82 2.35 -2.10
CA PHE A 100 3.18 1.49 -3.24
C PHE A 100 2.29 1.75 -4.45
N GLU A 101 0.98 1.76 -4.26
CA GLU A 101 0.01 2.05 -5.33
C GLU A 101 0.15 3.46 -5.87
N LEU A 102 0.53 4.43 -5.05
CA LEU A 102 0.83 5.79 -5.50
C LEU A 102 2.02 5.78 -6.48
N GLY A 103 3.08 5.03 -6.16
CA GLY A 103 4.24 4.88 -7.05
C GLY A 103 3.87 4.20 -8.38
N LYS A 104 3.09 3.10 -8.32
CA LYS A 104 2.61 2.41 -9.53
C LYS A 104 1.72 3.30 -10.39
N ALA A 105 0.81 4.06 -9.78
CA ALA A 105 -0.06 4.97 -10.51
C ALA A 105 0.71 6.18 -11.08
N ALA A 106 1.67 6.74 -10.33
CA ALA A 106 2.55 7.83 -10.77
C ALA A 106 3.37 7.43 -12.01
N GLU A 107 3.94 6.22 -12.01
CA GLU A 107 4.65 5.64 -13.15
C GLU A 107 3.76 5.61 -14.40
N LEU A 108 2.52 5.14 -14.25
CA LEU A 108 1.56 5.00 -15.35
C LEU A 108 1.06 6.34 -15.92
N ILE A 109 1.16 7.44 -15.17
CA ILE A 109 0.79 8.78 -15.64
C ILE A 109 2.01 9.65 -16.00
N GLY A 110 3.24 9.14 -15.86
CA GLY A 110 4.47 9.83 -16.24
C GLY A 110 5.08 10.76 -15.18
N GLU A 111 4.69 10.63 -13.92
CA GLU A 111 5.20 11.45 -12.79
C GLU A 111 6.48 10.84 -12.19
N ALA A 112 7.58 10.86 -12.94
CA ALA A 112 8.84 10.20 -12.58
C ALA A 112 9.42 10.66 -11.21
N ASP A 113 9.39 11.97 -10.94
CA ASP A 113 9.89 12.51 -9.66
C ASP A 113 9.10 11.96 -8.45
N GLU A 114 7.82 11.61 -8.64
CA GLU A 114 7.03 10.99 -7.59
C GLU A 114 7.39 9.53 -7.39
N VAL A 115 7.65 8.80 -8.47
CA VAL A 115 8.13 7.40 -8.40
C VAL A 115 9.39 7.32 -7.55
N ASP A 116 10.37 8.20 -7.80
CA ASP A 116 11.63 8.23 -7.04
C ASP A 116 11.39 8.52 -5.55
N ARG A 117 10.58 9.53 -5.23
CA ARG A 117 10.25 9.88 -3.83
C ARG A 117 9.52 8.74 -3.11
N VAL A 118 8.58 8.08 -3.79
CA VAL A 118 7.82 6.96 -3.24
C VAL A 118 8.74 5.77 -2.98
N HIS A 119 9.59 5.42 -3.94
CA HIS A 119 10.54 4.32 -3.80
C HIS A 119 11.46 4.55 -2.61
N THR A 120 12.09 5.72 -2.49
CA THR A 120 12.92 6.07 -1.33
C THR A 120 12.14 5.94 -0.03
N PHE A 121 10.91 6.48 0.03
CA PHE A 121 10.10 6.41 1.24
C PHE A 121 9.81 4.95 1.64
N LEU A 122 9.44 4.09 0.70
CA LEU A 122 9.17 2.68 0.95
C LEU A 122 10.41 1.97 1.48
N THR A 123 11.56 2.13 0.83
CA THR A 123 12.82 1.52 1.26
C THR A 123 13.25 2.01 2.65
N ASP A 124 13.11 3.30 2.94
CA ASP A 124 13.43 3.88 4.26
C ASP A 124 12.45 3.43 5.35
N SER A 125 11.21 3.12 4.98
CA SER A 125 10.18 2.61 5.91
C SER A 125 10.42 1.17 6.29
N ASP A 126 10.61 0.31 5.29
CA ASP A 126 10.94 -1.11 5.42
C ASP A 126 11.52 -1.62 4.08
N PRO A 127 12.80 -2.06 4.03
CA PRO A 127 13.43 -2.48 2.77
C PRO A 127 12.81 -3.74 2.15
N SER A 128 12.03 -4.51 2.92
CA SER A 128 11.35 -5.71 2.41
C SER A 128 9.99 -5.43 1.77
N VAL A 129 9.45 -4.21 1.92
CA VAL A 129 8.05 -3.91 1.59
C VAL A 129 7.72 -4.12 0.12
N ILE A 130 8.60 -3.67 -0.79
CA ILE A 130 8.38 -3.76 -2.24
C ILE A 130 8.36 -5.23 -2.67
N ASP A 131 9.38 -5.99 -2.28
CA ASP A 131 9.48 -7.41 -2.61
C ASP A 131 8.31 -8.22 -2.02
N ALA A 132 7.90 -7.91 -0.79
CA ALA A 132 6.79 -8.58 -0.14
C ALA A 132 5.46 -8.33 -0.84
N ILE A 133 5.17 -7.08 -1.26
CA ILE A 133 3.94 -6.75 -1.99
C ILE A 133 3.95 -7.42 -3.37
N LEU A 134 5.07 -7.36 -4.10
CA LEU A 134 5.17 -7.97 -5.43
C LEU A 134 5.00 -9.50 -5.36
N ALA A 135 5.55 -10.15 -4.34
CA ALA A 135 5.36 -11.58 -4.11
C ALA A 135 3.89 -11.92 -3.83
N ASP A 136 3.19 -11.09 -3.06
CA ASP A 136 1.77 -11.25 -2.75
C ASP A 136 0.89 -11.06 -4.01
N GLU A 137 1.13 -10.01 -4.80
CA GLU A 137 0.42 -9.80 -6.07
C GLU A 137 0.64 -10.97 -7.05
N ALA A 138 1.87 -11.50 -7.14
CA ALA A 138 2.17 -12.63 -8.00
C ALA A 138 1.47 -13.92 -7.55
N ALA A 139 1.33 -14.14 -6.24
CA ALA A 139 0.62 -15.30 -5.69
C ALA A 139 -0.90 -15.25 -5.94
N HIS A 140 -1.47 -14.05 -6.09
CA HIS A 140 -2.91 -13.82 -6.29
C HIS A 140 -3.29 -13.44 -7.74
N ALA A 141 -2.33 -13.37 -8.66
CA ALA A 141 -2.61 -13.14 -10.06
C ALA A 141 -3.47 -14.29 -10.63
N PRO A 142 -4.52 -14.00 -11.42
CA PRO A 142 -5.34 -15.04 -12.02
C PRO A 142 -4.46 -15.96 -12.86
N GLY A 143 -4.54 -17.27 -12.59
CA GLY A 143 -3.72 -18.27 -13.27
C GLY A 143 -3.80 -18.08 -14.78
N THR A 144 -2.63 -17.88 -15.40
CA THR A 144 -2.51 -17.90 -16.86
C THR A 144 -2.78 -19.34 -17.30
N GLU A 145 -4.04 -19.71 -17.48
CA GLU A 145 -4.38 -20.95 -18.16
C GLU A 145 -3.77 -20.88 -19.56
N THR A 146 -2.77 -21.72 -19.78
CA THR A 146 -2.11 -21.91 -21.06
C THR A 146 -3.19 -22.24 -22.08
N ILE A 147 -3.49 -21.31 -22.99
CA ILE A 147 -4.31 -21.58 -24.18
C ILE A 147 -3.55 -22.64 -24.99
N VAL A 148 -3.88 -23.91 -24.77
CA VAL A 148 -3.48 -24.99 -25.66
C VAL A 148 -4.30 -24.80 -26.93
N ILE A 149 -3.75 -24.07 -27.91
CA ILE A 149 -4.28 -24.05 -29.27
C ILE A 149 -4.11 -25.47 -29.81
N ARG A 150 -5.13 -26.32 -29.64
CA ARG A 150 -5.21 -27.57 -30.38
C ARG A 150 -5.47 -27.21 -31.84
N GLY A 151 -4.42 -27.31 -32.65
CA GLY A 151 -4.51 -27.24 -34.10
C GLY A 151 -5.58 -28.22 -34.60
N ILE A 152 -6.50 -27.68 -35.38
CA ILE A 152 -7.49 -28.46 -36.13
C ILE A 152 -6.72 -29.11 -37.28
N ASN A 153 -6.68 -30.44 -37.30
CA ASN A 153 -6.37 -31.23 -38.49
C ASN A 153 -7.67 -31.58 -39.21
#